data_AF-A0A7S1S917-F1
#
_entry.id   AF-A0A7S1S917-F1
#
_cell.length_a   1.000
_cell.length_b   1.000
_cell.length_c   1.000
_cell.angle_alpha   90.00
_cell.angle_beta   90.00
_cell.angle_gamma   90.00
#
_symmetry.space_group_name_H-M   'P 1'
#
loop_
_entity.id
_entity.type
_entity.pdbx_description
1 polymer ?
#
loop_
_entity_poly.entity_id
_entity_poly.type
_entity_poly.pdbx_seq_one_letter_code
_entity_poly.pdbx_strand_id
1 'polypeptide(L)'
;GPSGIGKSSLLRVLGQIWPVFRSPGSVGGHASFSRPGPQNVFFLAQRPYLFEGTLREQVAYPIWDESLLADLSDEVLACLFEEANLRDVWEACKGELDTPGVSWEDVLSLGEQQRLQF
;
A
#
# COMPACT_ATOMS: atom_id res chain seq x y z
N GLY A 1 -2.17 -21.33 3.22
CA GLY A 1 -2.87 -22.27 2.33
C GLY A 1 -2.05 -22.54 1.07
N PRO A 2 -2.19 -23.71 0.42
CA PRO A 2 -1.37 -24.12 -0.72
C PRO A 2 -1.30 -23.08 -1.84
N SER A 3 -0.19 -23.05 -2.59
CA SER A 3 -0.10 -22.20 -3.78
C SER A 3 -1.14 -22.62 -4.83
N GLY A 4 -1.71 -21.66 -5.56
CA GLY A 4 -2.67 -21.95 -6.65
C GLY A 4 -4.14 -22.10 -6.26
N ILE A 5 -4.53 -22.13 -4.98
CA ILE A 5 -5.95 -22.29 -4.56
C ILE A 5 -6.83 -21.03 -4.78
N GLY A 6 -6.30 -19.97 -5.39
CA GLY A 6 -7.07 -18.76 -5.68
C GLY A 6 -7.09 -17.69 -4.58
N LYS A 7 -6.19 -17.71 -3.58
CA LYS A 7 -6.11 -16.64 -2.55
C LYS A 7 -5.96 -15.24 -3.16
N SER A 8 -5.03 -15.08 -4.10
CA SER A 8 -4.81 -13.82 -4.81
C SER A 8 -5.98 -13.48 -5.73
N SER A 9 -6.61 -14.48 -6.35
CA SER A 9 -7.81 -14.28 -7.19
C SER A 9 -8.99 -13.77 -6.35
N LEU A 10 -9.18 -14.28 -5.14
CA LEU A 10 -10.20 -13.80 -4.20
C LEU A 10 -9.95 -12.34 -3.80
N LEU A 11 -8.71 -12.00 -3.42
CA LEU A 11 -8.35 -10.62 -3.09
C LEU A 11 -8.58 -9.66 -4.27
N ARG A 12 -8.32 -10.09 -5.51
CA ARG A 12 -8.60 -9.29 -6.72
C ARG A 12 -10.08 -9.04 -6.93
N VAL A 13 -10.94 -10.03 -6.64
CA VAL A 13 -12.41 -9.86 -6.69
C VAL A 13 -12.89 -8.91 -5.59
N LEU A 14 -12.37 -9.05 -4.36
CA LEU A 14 -12.69 -8.13 -3.25
C LEU A 14 -12.21 -6.69 -3.52
N GLY A 15 -11.06 -6.54 -4.18
CA GLY A 15 -10.53 -5.25 -4.62
C GLY A 15 -11.25 -4.63 -5.81
N GLN A 16 -12.26 -5.31 -6.37
CA GLN A 16 -12.94 -4.96 -7.64
C GLN A 16 -12.02 -4.87 -8.87
N ILE A 17 -10.83 -5.49 -8.81
CA ILE A 17 -9.94 -5.60 -9.96
C ILE A 17 -10.55 -6.55 -10.99
N TRP A 18 -11.16 -7.65 -10.53
CA TRP A 18 -11.89 -8.61 -11.36
C TRP A 18 -13.37 -8.66 -10.99
N PRO A 19 -14.28 -8.78 -11.99
CA PRO A 19 -15.70 -8.96 -11.71
C PRO A 19 -15.95 -10.34 -11.07
N VAL A 20 -17.06 -10.46 -10.35
CA VAL A 20 -17.51 -11.75 -9.81
C VAL A 20 -17.97 -12.62 -10.98
N PHE A 21 -17.09 -13.52 -11.44
CA PHE A 21 -17.42 -14.47 -12.49
C PHE A 21 -18.30 -15.60 -11.94
N ARG A 22 -19.45 -15.83 -12.60
CA ARG A 22 -20.28 -17.02 -12.35
C ARG A 22 -19.88 -18.15 -13.30
N SER A 23 -19.97 -19.38 -12.82
CA SER A 23 -19.86 -20.55 -13.69
C SER A 23 -21.01 -20.52 -14.71
N PRO A 24 -20.74 -20.78 -16.00
CA PRO A 24 -21.79 -20.92 -17.00
C PRO A 24 -22.79 -22.00 -16.55
N GLY A 25 -24.05 -21.61 -16.27
CA GLY A 25 -25.11 -22.54 -15.84
C GLY A 25 -25.67 -22.33 -14.42
N SER A 26 -25.12 -21.41 -13.60
CA SER A 26 -25.74 -21.06 -12.31
C SER A 26 -27.00 -20.22 -12.51
N VAL A 27 -28.17 -20.85 -12.43
CA VAL A 27 -29.48 -20.20 -12.44
C VAL A 27 -29.94 -19.98 -10.99
N GLY A 28 -30.15 -18.71 -10.60
CA GLY A 28 -30.76 -18.35 -9.31
C GLY A 28 -29.76 -17.92 -8.23
N GLY A 29 -29.45 -16.63 -8.20
CA GLY A 29 -28.68 -15.99 -7.11
C GLY A 29 -27.86 -14.81 -7.61
N HIS A 30 -28.18 -13.60 -7.13
CA HIS A 30 -27.33 -12.42 -7.34
C HIS A 30 -26.17 -12.50 -6.37
N ALA A 31 -24.96 -12.77 -6.87
CA ALA A 31 -23.76 -12.59 -6.08
C ALA A 31 -23.45 -11.09 -6.05
N SER A 32 -23.93 -10.39 -5.02
CA SER A 32 -23.63 -8.98 -4.79
C SER A 32 -22.59 -8.86 -3.68
N PHE A 33 -21.49 -8.18 -3.97
CA PHE A 33 -20.51 -7.78 -2.97
C PHE A 33 -20.47 -6.25 -2.93
N SER A 34 -20.78 -5.68 -1.76
CA SER A 34 -20.61 -4.24 -1.50
C SER A 34 -19.32 -4.07 -0.70
N ARG A 35 -18.33 -3.38 -1.27
CA ARG A 35 -17.13 -3.01 -0.53
C ARG A 35 -17.54 -1.98 0.54
N PRO A 36 -17.04 -2.06 1.78
CA PRO A 36 -17.01 -0.88 2.65
C PRO A 36 -16.35 0.25 1.84
N GLY A 37 -16.87 1.47 1.88
CA GLY A 37 -16.40 2.57 1.02
C GLY A 37 -14.87 2.70 0.97
N PRO A 38 -14.29 3.34 -0.07
CA PRO A 38 -12.84 3.32 -0.35
C PRO A 38 -11.94 3.70 0.84
N GLN A 39 -12.46 4.43 1.82
CA GLN A 39 -11.78 4.82 3.06
C GLN A 39 -11.67 3.71 4.13
N ASN A 40 -12.38 2.60 3.99
CA ASN A 40 -12.51 1.56 5.02
C ASN A 40 -11.71 0.28 4.72
N VAL A 41 -11.17 0.14 3.51
CA VAL A 41 -10.40 -1.05 3.09
C VAL A 41 -9.25 -0.61 2.20
N PHE A 42 -8.02 -0.92 2.61
CA PHE A 42 -6.82 -0.78 1.80
C PHE A 42 -6.27 -2.16 1.42
N PHE A 43 -5.77 -2.30 0.20
CA PHE A 43 -5.21 -3.55 -0.31
C PHE A 43 -3.71 -3.37 -0.53
N LEU A 44 -2.91 -4.16 0.17
CA LEU A 44 -1.48 -4.25 -0.05
C LEU A 44 -1.18 -5.24 -1.18
N ALA A 45 -0.40 -4.79 -2.16
CA ALA A 45 0.09 -5.65 -3.22
C ALA A 45 1.13 -6.64 -2.66
N GLN A 46 1.28 -7.79 -3.32
CA GLN A 46 2.27 -8.79 -2.91
C GLN A 46 3.72 -8.27 -3.10
N ARG A 47 3.93 -7.38 -4.06
CA ARG A 47 5.20 -6.66 -4.25
C ARG A 47 4.98 -5.20 -3.88
N PRO A 48 5.88 -4.60 -3.10
CA PRO A 48 5.85 -3.17 -2.87
C PRO A 48 5.86 -2.42 -4.20
N TYR A 49 5.09 -1.36 -4.24
CA TYR A 49 5.02 -0.39 -5.31
C TYR A 49 5.56 0.90 -4.73
N LEU A 50 6.67 1.36 -5.30
CA LEU A 50 7.23 2.68 -5.09
C LEU A 50 7.07 3.45 -6.40
N PHE A 51 6.76 4.73 -6.30
CA PHE A 51 6.61 5.61 -7.47
C PHE A 51 7.68 6.71 -7.45
N GLU A 52 7.84 7.43 -8.56
CA GLU A 52 8.72 8.60 -8.58
C GLU A 52 8.11 9.72 -7.74
N GLY A 53 8.64 9.93 -6.54
CA GLY A 53 8.15 10.91 -5.58
C GLY A 53 9.05 11.00 -4.34
N THR A 54 8.70 11.90 -3.43
CA THR A 54 9.41 12.06 -2.16
C THR A 54 9.10 10.92 -1.20
N LEU A 55 9.89 10.73 -0.14
CA LEU A 55 9.63 9.69 0.85
C LEU A 55 8.32 9.95 1.60
N ARG A 56 8.00 11.23 1.86
CA ARG A 56 6.72 11.65 2.46
C ARG A 56 5.53 11.24 1.58
N GLU A 57 5.66 11.42 0.26
CA GLU A 57 4.63 10.99 -0.69
C GLU A 57 4.49 9.46 -0.75
N GLN A 58 5.59 8.70 -0.63
CA GLN A 58 5.52 7.24 -0.53
C GLN A 58 4.70 6.79 0.69
N VAL A 59 4.92 7.40 1.86
CA VAL A 59 4.19 7.07 3.10
C VAL A 59 2.74 7.49 3.02
N ALA A 60 2.44 8.62 2.37
CA ALA A 60 1.07 9.10 2.18
C ALA A 60 0.27 8.26 1.17
N TYR A 61 0.92 7.41 0.37
CA TYR A 61 0.23 6.57 -0.60
C TYR A 61 -0.78 5.63 0.08
N PRO A 62 -2.00 5.47 -0.47
CA PRO A 62 -2.50 5.95 -1.77
C PRO A 62 -3.27 7.27 -1.70
N ILE A 63 -3.31 7.92 -0.53
CA ILE A 63 -4.18 9.07 -0.27
C ILE A 63 -3.35 10.34 -0.37
N TRP A 64 -3.24 10.89 -1.58
CA TRP A 64 -2.58 12.18 -1.79
C TRP A 64 -3.56 13.33 -1.62
N ASP A 65 -3.99 13.54 -0.37
CA ASP A 65 -4.68 14.76 0.03
C ASP A 65 -3.62 15.76 0.55
N GLU A 66 -3.68 17.02 0.10
CA GLU A 66 -2.75 18.07 0.56
C GLU A 66 -2.82 18.26 2.08
N SER A 67 -3.99 18.05 2.69
CA SER A 67 -4.15 18.07 4.15
C SER A 67 -3.38 16.94 4.84
N LEU A 68 -3.38 15.74 4.26
CA LEU A 68 -2.65 14.60 4.82
C LEU A 68 -1.14 14.82 4.76
N LEU A 69 -0.63 15.35 3.65
CA LEU A 69 0.80 15.67 3.52
C LEU A 69 1.24 16.75 4.50
N ALA A 70 0.37 17.73 4.77
CA ALA A 70 0.63 18.75 5.79
C ALA A 70 0.61 18.19 7.22
N ASP A 71 -0.26 17.20 7.49
CA ASP A 71 -0.35 16.54 8.80
C ASP A 71 0.80 15.54 9.05
N LEU A 72 1.42 15.00 7.99
CA LEU A 72 2.62 14.16 8.06
C LEU A 72 3.87 15.00 8.33
N SER A 73 3.97 15.57 9.53
CA SER A 73 5.19 16.26 9.99
C SER A 73 6.36 15.28 10.15
N ASP A 74 7.58 15.82 10.20
CA ASP A 74 8.79 15.02 10.38
C ASP A 74 8.77 14.21 11.69
N GLU A 75 8.15 14.76 12.75
CA GLU A 75 7.95 14.06 14.02
C GLU A 75 6.98 12.89 13.89
N VAL A 76 5.91 13.06 13.10
CA VAL A 76 4.95 11.99 12.82
C VAL A 76 5.62 10.89 12.00
N LEU A 77 6.37 11.27 10.95
CA LEU A 77 7.12 10.31 10.15
C LEU A 77 8.15 9.54 10.99
N ALA A 78 8.89 10.21 11.88
CA ALA A 78 9.82 9.55 12.78
C ALA A 78 9.11 8.50 13.65
N CYS A 79 7.91 8.82 14.16
CA CYS A 79 7.10 7.89 14.95
C CYS A 79 6.65 6.69 14.12
N LEU A 80 6.15 6.91 12.89
CA LEU A 80 5.73 5.85 11.99
C LEU A 80 6.89 4.92 11.61
N PHE A 81 8.07 5.46 11.31
CA PHE A 81 9.26 4.66 11.01
C PHE A 81 9.72 3.85 12.23
N GLU A 82 9.59 4.38 13.45
CA GLU A 82 9.85 3.62 14.66
C GLU A 82 8.88 2.42 14.79
N GLU A 83 7.58 2.67 14.64
CA GLU A 83 6.53 1.64 14.75
C GLU A 83 6.68 0.55 13.68
N ALA A 84 7.08 0.93 12.47
CA ALA A 84 7.37 0.02 11.37
C ALA A 84 8.73 -0.71 11.50
N ASN A 85 9.49 -0.45 12.58
CA ASN A 85 10.84 -0.98 12.78
C ASN A 85 11.80 -0.63 11.62
N LEU A 86 11.80 0.66 11.26
CA LEU A 86 12.57 1.31 10.19
C LEU A 86 13.43 2.47 10.72
N ARG A 87 13.80 2.46 12.01
CA ARG A 87 14.63 3.52 12.63
C ARG A 87 15.93 3.77 11.86
N ASP A 88 16.61 2.73 11.41
CA ASP A 88 17.89 2.88 10.68
C ASP A 88 17.67 3.58 9.32
N VAL A 89 16.56 3.28 8.64
CA VAL A 89 16.16 3.94 7.39
C VAL A 89 15.83 5.41 7.65
N TRP A 90 15.10 5.70 8.74
CA TRP A 90 14.81 7.08 9.13
C TRP A 90 16.09 7.89 9.35
N GLU A 91 17.04 7.36 10.12
CA GLU A 91 18.31 8.05 10.40
C GLU A 91 19.13 8.29 9.12
N ALA A 92 19.09 7.37 8.15
CA ALA A 92 19.75 7.52 6.87
C ALA A 92 19.07 8.55 5.95
N CYS A 93 17.73 8.64 5.97
CA CYS A 93 16.95 9.37 4.97
C CYS A 93 16.27 10.66 5.47
N LYS A 94 16.31 10.97 6.78
CA LYS A 94 15.63 12.15 7.38
C LYS A 94 16.02 13.51 6.78
N GLY A 95 17.17 13.60 6.12
CA GLY A 95 17.60 14.81 5.40
C GLY A 95 17.04 14.94 3.98
N GLU A 96 16.47 13.87 3.44
CA GLU A 96 16.05 13.73 2.04
C GLU A 96 14.54 13.43 1.91
N LEU A 97 13.77 13.59 2.99
CA LEU A 97 12.34 13.23 3.04
C LEU A 97 11.51 13.82 1.90
N ASP A 98 11.82 15.06 1.53
CA ASP A 98 11.14 15.85 0.51
C ASP A 98 12.00 16.05 -0.76
N THR A 99 13.08 15.27 -0.92
CA THR A 99 13.96 15.38 -2.09
C THR A 99 13.36 14.63 -3.27
N PRO A 100 13.02 15.31 -4.39
CA PRO A 100 12.49 14.66 -5.57
C PRO A 100 13.60 13.92 -6.34
N GLY A 101 13.22 12.87 -7.08
CA GLY A 101 14.12 12.15 -8.00
C GLY A 101 15.00 11.09 -7.33
N VAL A 102 14.76 10.77 -6.06
CA VAL A 102 15.42 9.65 -5.37
C VAL A 102 14.77 8.34 -5.80
N SER A 103 15.58 7.38 -6.26
CA SER A 103 15.14 6.01 -6.57
C SER A 103 15.05 5.19 -5.28
N TRP A 104 13.92 5.31 -4.56
CA TRP A 104 13.72 4.58 -3.30
C TRP A 104 13.75 3.05 -3.47
N GLU A 105 13.50 2.54 -4.68
CA GLU A 105 13.65 1.11 -4.99
C GLU A 105 15.10 0.61 -4.87
N ASP A 106 16.07 1.47 -5.17
CA ASP A 106 17.50 1.15 -5.10
C ASP A 106 18.10 1.43 -3.70
N VAL A 107 17.50 2.37 -2.97
CA VAL A 107 17.94 2.77 -1.62
C VAL A 107 17.45 1.78 -0.56
N LEU A 108 16.20 1.34 -0.66
CA LEU A 108 15.56 0.47 0.32
C LEU A 108 15.71 -1.00 -0.06
N SER A 109 16.03 -1.84 0.90
CA SER A 109 15.95 -3.29 0.73
C SER A 109 14.49 -3.73 0.54
N LEU A 110 14.28 -4.88 -0.10
CA LEU A 110 12.92 -5.42 -0.30
C LEU A 110 12.14 -5.59 1.02
N GLY A 111 12.83 -5.88 2.13
CA GLY A 111 12.20 -5.99 3.44
C GLY A 111 11.74 -4.64 4.00
N GLU A 112 12.53 -3.59 3.79
CA GLU A 112 12.18 -2.22 4.19
C GLU A 112 11.07 -1.66 3.31
N GLN A 113 11.12 -1.91 2.00
CA GLN A 113 10.04 -1.58 1.08
C GLN A 113 8.71 -2.21 1.50
N GLN A 114 8.73 -3.47 1.97
CA GLN A 114 7.52 -4.11 2.48
C GLN A 114 6.98 -3.44 3.75
N ARG A 115 7.87 -3.06 4.67
CA ARG A 115 7.48 -2.40 5.93
C ARG A 115 6.98 -0.99 5.72
N LEU A 116 7.54 -0.25 4.76
CA LEU A 116 7.11 1.10 4.42
C LEU A 116 5.65 1.16 3.93
N GLN A 117 5.12 0.05 3.40
CA GLN A 117 3.73 -0.02 2.96
C GLN A 117 2.73 -0.36 4.07
N PHE A 118 3.18 -0.76 5.26
CA PHE A 118 2.30 -1.11 6.38
C PHE A 118 1.92 0.11 7.20
#